data_AF-A0A2E8DBI5-F1
#
_entry.id   AF-A0A2E8DBI5-F1
#
_cell.length_a   1.000
_cell.length_b   1.000
_cell.length_c   1.000
_cell.angle_alpha   90.00
_cell.angle_beta   90.00
_cell.angle_gamma   90.00
#
_symmetry.space_group_name_H-M   'P 1'
#
loop_
_entity.id
_entity.type
_entity.pdbx_description
1 polymer ?
#
loop_
_entity_poly.entity_id
_entity_poly.type
_entity_poly.pdbx_seq_one_letter_code
_entity_poly.pdbx_strand_id
1 'polypeptide(L)'
;MAKFRYIAVDQDDSSREGEIEAASLVEARAELERSGIKARELVEVSDELAPLAPSEAEELAGQLAQVGSSRLPLAAGLRAAAAECGHRRVEASLQQIADRIEQGQTLEAVVDSSPGLFPK
;
A
#
# COMPACT_ATOMS: atom_id res chain seq x y z
N MET A 1 -5.51 -3.16 15.17
CA MET A 1 -5.95 -1.75 15.07
C MET A 1 -5.64 -1.32 13.66
N ALA A 2 -6.55 -0.60 13.01
CA ALA A 2 -6.36 -0.11 11.65
C ALA A 2 -5.72 1.27 11.69
N LYS A 3 -4.88 1.57 10.71
CA LYS A 3 -4.22 2.88 10.60
C LYS A 3 -5.02 3.72 9.62
N PHE A 4 -5.38 4.93 10.01
CA PHE A 4 -6.13 5.86 9.18
C PHE A 4 -5.26 7.09 8.92
N ARG A 5 -5.13 7.49 7.66
CA ARG A 5 -4.55 8.78 7.30
C ARG A 5 -5.68 9.78 7.19
N TYR A 6 -5.50 10.92 7.82
CA TYR A 6 -6.49 11.98 7.83
C TYR A 6 -5.90 13.26 7.26
N ILE A 7 -6.73 14.00 6.53
CA ILE A 7 -6.51 15.41 6.21
C ILE A 7 -7.54 16.19 7.04
N ALA A 8 -7.07 16.87 8.07
CA ALA A 8 -7.90 17.69 8.93
C ALA A 8 -7.61 19.17 8.68
N VAL A 9 -8.59 20.01 8.93
CA VAL A 9 -8.42 21.47 8.90
C VAL A 9 -8.46 21.95 10.34
N ASP A 10 -7.44 22.72 10.73
CA ASP A 10 -7.42 23.38 12.03
C ASP A 10 -8.27 24.68 12.02
N GLN A 11 -8.49 25.27 13.19
CA GLN A 11 -9.26 26.50 13.38
C GLN A 11 -8.67 27.71 12.63
N ASP A 12 -7.38 27.69 12.29
CA ASP A 12 -6.66 28.66 11.47
C ASP A 12 -6.77 28.36 9.96
N ASP A 13 -7.73 27.52 9.53
CA ASP A 13 -7.96 27.09 8.14
C ASP A 13 -6.75 26.37 7.49
N SER A 14 -5.79 25.97 8.33
CA SER A 14 -4.60 25.27 7.91
C SER A 14 -4.87 23.76 7.82
N SER A 15 -4.71 23.20 6.62
CA SER A 15 -4.82 21.76 6.41
C SER A 15 -3.61 21.04 6.98
N ARG A 16 -3.86 20.07 7.85
CA ARG A 16 -2.88 19.17 8.47
C ARG A 16 -3.19 17.74 8.08
N GLU A 17 -2.20 17.09 7.49
CA GLU A 17 -2.21 15.65 7.29
C GLU A 17 -1.59 14.94 8.51
N GLY A 18 -2.14 13.79 8.87
CA GLY A 18 -1.64 12.97 9.95
C GLY A 18 -2.11 11.53 9.86
N GLU A 19 -1.59 10.68 10.74
CA GLU A 19 -1.99 9.28 10.85
C GLU A 19 -2.52 9.02 12.26
N ILE A 20 -3.60 8.26 12.36
CA ILE A 20 -4.22 7.87 13.63
C ILE A 20 -4.53 6.37 13.61
N GLU A 21 -4.22 5.68 14.70
CA GLU A 21 -4.64 4.29 14.89
C GLU A 21 -5.99 4.25 15.59
N ALA A 22 -6.94 3.53 15.02
CA ALA A 22 -8.27 3.33 15.61
C ALA A 22 -8.82 1.94 15.28
N ALA A 23 -9.85 1.51 15.99
CA ALA A 23 -10.56 0.28 15.63
C ALA A 23 -11.56 0.50 14.48
N SER A 24 -11.95 1.76 14.18
CA SER A 24 -12.86 2.08 13.08
C SER A 24 -12.75 3.55 12.64
N LEU A 25 -13.25 3.85 11.42
CA LEU A 25 -13.33 5.21 10.88
C LEU A 25 -14.15 6.17 11.76
N VAL A 26 -15.20 5.66 12.41
CA VAL A 26 -16.04 6.41 13.35
C VAL A 26 -15.24 6.81 14.59
N GLU A 27 -14.46 5.88 15.13
CA GLU A 27 -13.60 6.11 16.29
C GLU A 27 -12.44 7.06 15.96
N ALA A 28 -11.77 6.87 14.82
CA ALA A 28 -10.72 7.76 14.33
C ALA A 28 -11.22 9.20 14.19
N ARG A 29 -12.42 9.39 13.62
CA ARG A 29 -13.02 10.72 13.48
C ARG A 29 -13.39 11.34 14.82
N ALA A 30 -13.98 10.55 15.73
CA ALA A 30 -14.32 11.02 17.07
C ALA A 30 -13.09 11.48 17.86
N GLU A 31 -11.96 10.80 17.70
CA GLU A 31 -10.71 11.14 18.37
C GLU A 31 -10.07 12.42 17.81
N LEU A 32 -10.16 12.63 16.49
CA LEU A 32 -9.74 13.88 15.86
C LEU A 32 -10.62 15.06 16.29
N GLU A 33 -11.93 14.86 16.37
CA GLU A 33 -12.87 15.87 16.87
C GLU A 33 -12.64 16.19 18.35
N ARG A 34 -12.33 15.19 19.20
CA ARG A 34 -11.91 15.42 20.60
C ARG A 34 -10.63 16.25 20.70
N SER A 35 -9.74 16.09 19.74
CA SER A 35 -8.49 16.85 19.63
C SER A 35 -8.71 18.27 19.07
N GLY A 36 -9.95 18.64 18.75
CA GLY A 36 -10.30 19.97 18.26
C GLY A 36 -9.97 20.20 16.78
N ILE A 37 -9.68 19.14 16.02
CA ILE A 37 -9.32 19.20 14.59
C ILE A 37 -10.40 18.48 13.78
N LYS A 38 -10.97 19.14 12.76
CA LYS A 38 -12.01 18.52 11.95
C LYS A 38 -11.40 17.78 10.78
N ALA A 39 -11.49 16.45 10.79
CA ALA A 39 -11.13 15.62 9.64
C ALA A 39 -12.04 15.93 8.46
N ARG A 40 -11.47 16.47 7.38
CA ARG A 40 -12.16 16.72 6.12
C ARG A 40 -12.18 15.46 5.28
N GLU A 41 -11.08 14.72 5.30
CA GLU A 41 -10.90 13.46 4.59
C GLU A 41 -10.25 12.46 5.54
N LEU A 42 -10.79 11.26 5.61
CA LEU A 42 -10.26 10.18 6.42
C LEU A 42 -10.27 8.91 5.59
N VAL A 43 -9.09 8.36 5.36
CA VAL A 43 -8.90 7.17 4.54
C VAL A 43 -8.22 6.12 5.40
N GLU A 44 -8.79 4.92 5.43
CA GLU A 44 -8.11 3.77 6.00
C GLU A 44 -6.87 3.50 5.16
N VAL A 45 -5.70 3.62 5.78
CA VAL A 45 -4.46 3.11 5.20
C VAL A 45 -4.47 1.61 5.49
N SER A 46 -5.25 0.89 4.70
CA SER A 46 -4.99 -0.53 4.53
C SER A 46 -3.62 -0.66 3.86
N ASP A 47 -2.82 -1.63 4.29
CA ASP A 47 -1.69 -2.16 3.50
C ASP A 47 -2.18 -2.84 2.19
N GLU A 48 -3.35 -2.48 1.68
CA GLU A 48 -3.83 -2.93 0.38
C GLU A 48 -3.24 -2.01 -0.67
N LEU A 49 -2.50 -2.62 -1.59
CA LEU A 49 -1.79 -1.93 -2.65
C LEU A 49 -2.80 -1.13 -3.48
N ALA A 50 -2.67 0.20 -3.43
CA ALA A 50 -3.53 1.09 -4.20
C ALA A 50 -3.48 0.73 -5.69
N PRO A 51 -4.61 0.69 -6.41
CA PRO A 51 -4.69 0.17 -7.77
C PRO A 51 -3.71 0.89 -8.70
N LEU A 52 -2.86 0.12 -9.35
CA LEU A 52 -1.81 0.63 -10.25
C LEU A 52 -2.41 1.17 -11.54
N ALA A 53 -1.74 2.14 -12.16
CA ALA A 53 -2.07 2.49 -13.54
C ALA A 53 -1.79 1.29 -14.47
N PRO A 54 -2.48 1.15 -15.61
CA PRO A 54 -2.28 0.00 -16.51
C PRO A 54 -0.82 -0.24 -16.90
N SER A 55 -0.07 0.84 -17.19
CA SER A 55 1.36 0.76 -17.52
C SER A 55 2.23 0.30 -16.35
N GLU A 56 1.90 0.72 -15.13
CA GLU A 56 2.61 0.31 -13.90
C GLU A 56 2.33 -1.18 -13.59
N ALA A 57 1.10 -1.62 -13.85
CA ALA A 57 0.69 -3.00 -13.66
C ALA A 57 1.33 -3.96 -14.68
N GLU A 58 1.49 -3.52 -15.94
CA GLU A 58 2.27 -4.23 -16.96
C GLU A 58 3.75 -4.34 -16.57
N GLU A 59 4.35 -3.26 -16.07
CA GLU A 59 5.74 -3.27 -15.60
C GLU A 59 5.91 -4.24 -14.42
N LEU A 60 5.01 -4.19 -13.44
CA LEU A 60 4.98 -5.11 -12.30
C LEU A 60 4.92 -6.57 -12.77
N ALA A 61 3.99 -6.89 -13.68
CA ALA A 61 3.83 -8.23 -14.23
C ALA A 61 5.10 -8.71 -14.98
N GLY A 62 5.72 -7.82 -15.75
CA GLY A 62 6.99 -8.10 -16.44
C GLY A 62 8.12 -8.44 -15.46
N GLN A 63 8.27 -7.65 -14.40
CA GLN A 63 9.29 -7.91 -13.38
C GLN A 63 9.03 -9.21 -12.61
N LEU A 64 7.78 -9.51 -12.27
CA LEU A 64 7.40 -10.78 -11.64
C LEU A 64 7.74 -11.99 -12.51
N ALA A 65 7.47 -11.91 -13.82
CA ALA A 65 7.81 -12.98 -14.75
C ALA A 65 9.34 -13.19 -14.86
N GLN A 66 10.10 -12.10 -14.86
CA GLN A 66 11.57 -12.14 -14.89
C GLN A 66 12.14 -12.76 -13.60
N VAL A 67 11.64 -12.35 -12.45
CA VAL A 67 12.03 -12.91 -11.14
C VAL A 67 11.63 -14.38 -11.03
N GLY A 68 10.42 -14.75 -11.45
CA GLY A 68 9.95 -16.14 -11.43
C GLY A 68 10.75 -17.06 -12.36
N SER A 69 11.33 -16.50 -13.42
CA SER A 69 12.25 -17.23 -14.31
C SER A 69 13.69 -17.28 -13.78
N SER A 70 14.01 -16.47 -12.78
CA SER A 70 15.32 -16.48 -12.13
C SER A 70 15.45 -17.70 -11.23
N ARG A 71 16.68 -18.21 -11.06
CA ARG A 71 16.97 -19.26 -10.07
C ARG A 71 17.22 -18.68 -8.67
N LEU A 72 16.81 -17.44 -8.44
CA LEU A 72 16.97 -16.76 -7.16
C LEU A 72 15.77 -17.08 -6.26
N PRO A 73 15.95 -16.97 -4.92
CA PRO A 73 14.81 -16.96 -4.01
C PRO A 73 13.84 -15.84 -4.39
N LEU A 74 12.55 -16.18 -4.50
CA LEU A 74 11.50 -15.29 -5.03
C LEU A 74 11.50 -13.92 -4.34
N ALA A 75 11.49 -13.89 -3.02
CA ALA A 75 11.50 -12.63 -2.25
C ALA A 75 12.77 -11.79 -2.50
N ALA A 76 13.94 -12.42 -2.58
CA ALA A 76 15.19 -11.71 -2.87
C ALA A 76 15.20 -11.13 -4.29
N GLY A 77 14.70 -11.89 -5.27
CA GLY A 77 14.56 -11.42 -6.64
C GLY A 77 13.57 -10.26 -6.76
N LEU A 78 12.46 -10.30 -6.04
CA LEU A 78 11.48 -9.21 -6.03
C LEU A 78 12.03 -7.91 -5.44
N ARG A 79 12.84 -7.99 -4.38
CA ARG A 79 13.50 -6.80 -3.82
C ARG A 79 14.56 -6.22 -4.75
N ALA A 80 15.30 -7.08 -5.45
CA ALA A 80 16.23 -6.61 -6.47
C ALA A 80 15.48 -5.88 -7.60
N ALA A 81 14.37 -6.46 -8.06
CA ALA A 81 13.53 -5.87 -9.09
C ALA A 81 12.92 -4.53 -8.63
N ALA A 82 12.46 -4.45 -7.37
CA ALA A 82 11.98 -3.20 -6.76
C ALA A 82 13.05 -2.09 -6.78
N ALA A 83 14.31 -2.42 -6.45
CA ALA A 83 15.42 -1.47 -6.44
C ALA A 83 15.81 -0.97 -7.84
N GLU A 84 15.46 -1.69 -8.89
CA GLU A 84 15.70 -1.32 -10.29
C GLU A 84 14.52 -0.57 -10.93
N CYS A 85 13.37 -0.47 -10.24
CA CYS A 85 12.17 0.19 -10.74
C CYS A 85 12.31 1.72 -10.73
N GLY A 86 11.82 2.38 -11.80
CA GLY A 86 11.72 3.84 -11.87
C GLY A 86 10.44 4.41 -11.22
N HIS A 87 9.44 3.55 -10.99
CA HIS A 87 8.14 3.94 -10.46
C HIS A 87 7.99 3.54 -8.99
N ARG A 88 7.90 4.54 -8.09
CA ARG A 88 7.75 4.33 -6.64
C ARG A 88 6.56 3.44 -6.26
N ARG A 89 5.49 3.45 -7.06
CA ARG A 89 4.30 2.62 -6.81
C ARG A 89 4.56 1.13 -7.13
N VAL A 90 5.27 0.86 -8.21
CA VAL A 90 5.68 -0.50 -8.59
C VAL A 90 6.71 -1.04 -7.61
N GLU A 91 7.70 -0.21 -7.23
CA GLU A 91 8.67 -0.52 -6.17
C GLU A 91 7.98 -0.94 -4.87
N ALA A 92 7.05 -0.11 -4.36
CA ALA A 92 6.30 -0.44 -3.14
C ALA A 92 5.49 -1.73 -3.28
N SER A 93 4.91 -1.98 -4.45
CA SER A 93 4.17 -3.21 -4.75
C SER A 93 5.07 -4.45 -4.70
N LEU A 94 6.24 -4.41 -5.35
CA LEU A 94 7.20 -5.51 -5.35
C LEU A 94 7.75 -5.79 -3.96
N GLN A 95 8.08 -4.74 -3.21
CA GLN A 95 8.58 -4.86 -1.84
C GLN A 95 7.54 -5.52 -0.94
N GLN A 96 6.27 -5.09 -1.04
CA GLN A 96 5.20 -5.66 -0.25
C GLN A 96 4.89 -7.12 -0.63
N ILE A 97 4.93 -7.47 -1.92
CA ILE A 97 4.79 -8.86 -2.36
C ILE A 97 5.94 -9.71 -1.78
N ALA A 98 7.18 -9.21 -1.81
CA ALA A 98 8.33 -9.89 -1.23
C ALA A 98 8.18 -10.15 0.27
N ASP A 99 7.74 -9.14 1.03
CA ASP A 99 7.56 -9.26 2.48
C ASP A 99 6.47 -10.28 2.83
N ARG A 100 5.38 -10.35 2.06
CA ARG A 100 4.31 -11.33 2.24
C ARG A 100 4.76 -12.76 1.93
N ILE A 101 5.58 -12.94 0.90
CA ILE A 101 6.17 -14.25 0.58
C ILE A 101 7.10 -14.73 1.70
N GLU A 102 7.91 -13.84 2.26
CA GLU A 102 8.78 -14.19 3.39
C GLU A 102 8.00 -14.54 4.66
N GLN A 103 6.83 -13.95 4.84
CA GLN A 103 5.89 -14.31 5.91
C GLN A 103 5.20 -15.67 5.65
N GLY A 104 5.49 -16.34 4.52
CA GLY A 104 4.99 -17.66 4.19
C GLY A 104 3.71 -17.67 3.35
N GLN A 105 3.26 -16.52 2.85
CA GLN A 105 2.14 -16.49 1.90
C GLN A 105 2.59 -16.97 0.51
N THR A 106 1.71 -17.67 -0.21
CA THR A 106 1.97 -18.01 -1.61
C THR A 106 1.77 -16.80 -2.50
N LEU A 107 2.45 -16.76 -3.64
CA LEU A 107 2.29 -15.68 -4.61
C LEU A 107 0.84 -15.58 -5.09
N GLU A 108 0.13 -16.70 -5.30
CA GLU A 108 -1.28 -16.66 -5.72
C GLU A 108 -2.16 -15.97 -4.67
N ALA A 109 -1.97 -16.31 -3.38
CA ALA A 109 -2.74 -15.70 -2.29
C ALA A 109 -2.50 -14.17 -2.20
N VAL A 110 -1.27 -13.72 -2.45
CA VAL A 110 -0.93 -12.30 -2.47
C VAL A 110 -1.63 -11.57 -3.62
N VAL A 111 -1.62 -12.16 -4.82
CA VAL A 111 -2.29 -11.60 -6.00
C VAL A 111 -3.81 -11.53 -5.80
N ASP A 112 -4.42 -12.60 -5.29
CA ASP A 112 -5.87 -12.65 -5.02
C ASP A 112 -6.30 -11.64 -3.95
N SER A 113 -5.45 -11.41 -2.95
CA SER A 113 -5.70 -10.41 -1.90
C SER A 113 -5.42 -8.96 -2.33
N SER A 114 -4.98 -8.74 -3.57
CA SER A 114 -4.62 -7.41 -4.09
C SER A 114 -5.39 -7.06 -5.38
N PRO A 115 -6.73 -7.00 -5.33
CA PRO A 115 -7.55 -6.68 -6.50
C PRO A 115 -7.26 -5.26 -6.99
N GLY A 116 -6.60 -5.14 -8.15
CA GLY A 116 -6.23 -3.86 -8.76
C GLY A 116 -4.73 -3.67 -9.04
N LEU A 117 -3.88 -4.60 -8.61
CA LEU A 117 -2.46 -4.62 -8.96
C LEU A 117 -2.18 -5.12 -10.38
N PHE A 118 -2.99 -6.03 -10.89
CA PHE A 118 -2.82 -6.65 -12.20
C PHE A 118 -4.04 -6.35 -13.08
N PRO A 119 -3.84 -6.01 -14.36
CA PRO A 119 -4.94 -5.95 -15.31
C PRO A 119 -5.57 -7.34 -15.43
N LYS A 120 -6.90 -7.39 -15.54
CA LYS A 120 -7.64 -8.64 -15.80
C LYS A 120 -7.62 -9.01 -17.27
#